data_AF-A0A7C4GPM5-F1
#
_entry.id   AF-A0A7C4GPM5-F1
#
_cell.length_a   1.000
_cell.length_b   1.000
_cell.length_c   1.000
_cell.angle_alpha   90.00
_cell.angle_beta   90.00
_cell.angle_gamma   90.00
#
_symmetry.space_group_name_H-M   'P 1'
#
loop_
_entity.id
_entity.type
_entity.pdbx_description
1 polymer ?
#
loop_
_entity_poly.entity_id
_entity_poly.type
_entity_poly.pdbx_seq_one_letter_code
_entity_poly.pdbx_strand_id
1 'polypeptide(L)'
;YKSISYKPQYPIPRDAIVEQVLREAAGKHFDSDLYREEILEPLGLARMIDKNLLELSGGELQKVVIAEALSRDAEVYLFDEPSAYLDVEERYAISKILKRITREKKAYTFLVEHDLMVLDFSSSKLMVFTGEPGRYGVANPPIDLHTGFNEFLKEMNITFRRDPETGRPRANKPGSQLDKIQKEVGEYYYLAA
;
A
#
# COMPACT_ATOMS: atom_id res chain seq x y z
N TYR A 1 -16.04 20.67 2.63
CA TYR A 1 -15.51 19.53 3.42
C TYR A 1 -14.72 18.65 2.48
N LYS A 2 -13.56 18.15 2.89
CA LYS A 2 -12.77 17.26 2.03
C LYS A 2 -13.48 15.93 1.82
N SER A 3 -13.62 15.49 0.58
CA SER A 3 -14.15 14.16 0.26
C SER A 3 -13.14 13.07 0.66
N ILE A 4 -13.63 12.01 1.30
CA ILE A 4 -12.81 10.88 1.77
C ILE A 4 -13.24 9.61 1.03
N SER A 5 -12.26 8.86 0.54
CA SER A 5 -12.45 7.48 0.08
C SER A 5 -11.66 6.53 0.97
N TYR A 6 -12.30 5.46 1.44
CA TYR A 6 -11.72 4.54 2.41
C TYR A 6 -11.79 3.09 1.93
N LYS A 7 -10.64 2.41 1.99
CA LYS A 7 -10.52 0.95 1.92
C LYS A 7 -10.26 0.41 3.33
N PRO A 8 -11.18 -0.39 3.91
CA PRO A 8 -11.03 -0.96 5.25
C PRO A 8 -10.05 -2.13 5.30
N GLN A 9 -9.50 -2.41 6.49
CA GLN A 9 -8.59 -3.54 6.72
C GLN A 9 -9.24 -4.88 6.34
N TYR A 10 -10.48 -5.09 6.80
CA TYR A 10 -11.27 -6.29 6.55
C TYR A 10 -12.47 -5.96 5.64
N PRO A 11 -12.35 -6.09 4.32
CA PRO A 11 -13.49 -5.91 3.43
C PRO A 11 -14.51 -7.04 3.63
N ILE A 12 -15.78 -6.66 3.74
CA ILE A 12 -16.90 -7.60 3.84
C ILE A 12 -17.56 -7.67 2.46
N PRO A 13 -17.67 -8.85 1.82
CA PRO A 13 -18.36 -8.97 0.55
C PRO A 13 -19.84 -8.66 0.72
N ARG A 14 -20.43 -8.06 -0.30
CA ARG A 14 -21.86 -7.73 -0.38
C ARG A 14 -22.46 -8.35 -1.63
N ASP A 15 -23.78 -8.57 -1.63
CA ASP A 15 -24.47 -9.10 -2.80
C ASP A 15 -24.56 -8.05 -3.91
N ALA A 16 -23.53 -8.02 -4.76
CA ALA A 16 -23.38 -7.09 -5.87
C ALA A 16 -22.41 -7.65 -6.91
N ILE A 17 -22.56 -7.24 -8.16
CA ILE A 17 -21.62 -7.57 -9.24
C ILE A 17 -20.45 -6.58 -9.24
N VAL A 18 -19.24 -7.07 -9.53
CA VAL A 18 -18.01 -6.25 -9.58
C VAL A 18 -18.20 -5.04 -10.50
N GLU A 19 -18.74 -5.24 -11.71
CA GLU A 19 -19.02 -4.15 -12.64
C GLU A 19 -19.88 -3.05 -12.02
N GLN A 20 -20.98 -3.43 -11.35
CA GLN A 20 -21.92 -2.48 -10.76
C GLN A 20 -21.24 -1.61 -9.71
N VAL A 21 -20.47 -2.23 -8.82
CA VAL A 21 -19.72 -1.55 -7.74
C VAL A 21 -18.71 -0.57 -8.32
N LEU A 22 -17.94 -1.00 -9.32
CA LEU A 22 -16.90 -0.17 -9.92
C LEU A 22 -17.48 0.94 -10.79
N ARG A 23 -18.58 0.68 -11.50
CA ARG A 23 -19.30 1.66 -12.32
C ARG A 23 -19.95 2.73 -11.45
N GLU A 24 -20.53 2.35 -10.31
CA GLU A 24 -21.05 3.30 -9.32
C GLU A 24 -19.93 4.21 -8.79
N ALA A 25 -18.76 3.64 -8.46
CA ALA A 25 -17.64 4.39 -7.91
C ALA A 25 -16.95 5.31 -8.93
N ALA A 26 -16.75 4.85 -10.18
CA ALA A 26 -16.07 5.60 -11.24
C ALA A 26 -17.00 6.53 -12.03
N GLY A 27 -18.32 6.32 -11.96
CA GLY A 27 -19.31 7.06 -12.74
C GLY A 27 -19.01 7.00 -14.25
N LYS A 28 -19.03 8.17 -14.89
CA LYS A 28 -18.75 8.32 -16.33
C LYS A 28 -17.35 7.86 -16.76
N HIS A 29 -16.42 7.70 -15.82
CA HIS A 29 -15.04 7.31 -16.13
C HIS A 29 -14.90 5.79 -16.33
N PHE A 30 -15.87 5.00 -15.89
CA PHE A 30 -15.80 3.53 -15.94
C PHE A 30 -15.54 2.99 -17.35
N ASP A 31 -16.23 3.53 -18.36
CA ASP A 31 -16.12 3.06 -19.75
C ASP A 31 -14.92 3.66 -20.52
N SER A 32 -14.06 4.44 -19.85
CA SER A 32 -12.89 5.04 -20.49
C SER A 32 -11.72 4.06 -20.62
N ASP A 33 -10.96 4.17 -21.72
CA ASP A 33 -9.73 3.37 -21.91
C ASP A 33 -8.72 3.63 -20.79
N LEU A 34 -8.67 4.88 -20.30
CA LEU A 34 -7.84 5.27 -19.16
C LEU A 34 -8.17 4.43 -17.90
N TYR A 35 -9.46 4.28 -17.58
CA TYR A 35 -9.87 3.48 -16.42
C TYR A 35 -9.50 2.00 -16.58
N ARG A 36 -9.64 1.48 -17.81
CA ARG A 36 -9.23 0.10 -18.12
C ARG A 36 -7.72 -0.10 -17.89
N GLU A 37 -6.89 0.74 -18.50
CA GLU A 37 -5.43 0.65 -18.45
C GLU A 37 -4.86 0.98 -17.06
N GLU A 38 -5.52 1.84 -16.28
CA GLU A 38 -4.99 2.30 -15.00
C GLU A 38 -5.49 1.54 -13.79
N ILE A 39 -6.70 0.99 -13.85
CA ILE A 39 -7.35 0.31 -12.72
C ILE A 39 -7.62 -1.16 -13.04
N LEU A 40 -8.36 -1.44 -14.11
CA LEU A 40 -8.87 -2.81 -14.35
C LEU A 40 -7.77 -3.79 -14.74
N GLU A 41 -6.92 -3.44 -15.70
CA GLU A 41 -5.86 -4.32 -16.18
C GLU A 41 -4.75 -4.53 -15.14
N PRO A 42 -4.21 -3.48 -14.48
CA PRO A 42 -3.15 -3.67 -13.49
C PRO A 42 -3.56 -4.49 -12.26
N LEU A 43 -4.85 -4.46 -11.90
CA LEU A 43 -5.41 -5.28 -10.82
C LEU A 43 -5.96 -6.63 -11.30
N GLY A 44 -5.92 -6.89 -12.61
CA GLY A 44 -6.43 -8.11 -13.22
C GLY A 44 -7.94 -8.31 -13.04
N LEU A 45 -8.71 -7.22 -12.95
CA LEU A 45 -10.15 -7.24 -12.65
C LEU A 45 -11.02 -7.54 -13.88
N ALA A 46 -10.48 -7.38 -15.09
CA ALA A 46 -11.22 -7.63 -16.33
C ALA A 46 -11.83 -9.05 -16.38
N ARG A 47 -11.12 -10.06 -15.86
CA ARG A 47 -11.56 -11.47 -15.84
C ARG A 47 -12.66 -11.79 -14.82
N MET A 48 -13.02 -10.84 -13.96
CA MET A 48 -13.99 -11.03 -12.88
C MET A 48 -15.06 -9.94 -12.85
N ILE A 49 -15.20 -9.17 -13.93
CA ILE A 49 -16.10 -8.03 -13.99
C ILE A 49 -17.58 -8.44 -13.79
N ASP A 50 -17.94 -9.62 -14.28
CA ASP A 50 -19.29 -10.18 -14.20
C ASP A 50 -19.53 -11.04 -12.94
N LYS A 51 -18.52 -11.23 -12.08
CA LYS A 51 -18.66 -12.05 -10.87
C LYS A 51 -19.39 -11.31 -9.76
N ASN A 52 -20.08 -12.06 -8.90
CA ASN A 52 -20.61 -11.52 -7.65
C ASN A 52 -19.49 -11.43 -6.60
N LEU A 53 -19.48 -10.35 -5.81
CA LEU A 53 -18.52 -10.15 -4.72
C LEU A 53 -18.52 -11.29 -3.70
N LEU A 54 -19.66 -11.97 -3.50
CA LEU A 54 -19.79 -13.14 -2.62
C LEU A 54 -19.02 -14.38 -3.12
N GLU A 55 -18.65 -14.41 -4.40
CA GLU A 55 -17.95 -15.54 -5.03
C GLU A 55 -16.43 -15.34 -5.09
N LEU A 56 -15.94 -14.15 -4.71
CA LEU A 56 -14.53 -13.80 -4.81
C LEU A 56 -13.71 -14.41 -3.68
N SER A 57 -12.48 -14.83 -4.01
CA SER A 57 -11.47 -15.10 -2.98
C SER A 57 -11.08 -13.81 -2.23
N GLY A 58 -10.45 -13.95 -1.06
CA GLY A 58 -10.03 -12.79 -0.26
C GLY A 58 -9.13 -11.80 -1.03
N GLY A 59 -8.18 -12.30 -1.82
CA GLY A 59 -7.31 -11.45 -2.66
C GLY A 59 -8.05 -10.80 -3.83
N GLU A 60 -9.02 -11.50 -4.45
CA GLU A 60 -9.86 -10.91 -5.50
C GLU A 60 -10.76 -9.80 -4.94
N LEU A 61 -11.43 -10.05 -3.82
CA LEU A 61 -12.26 -9.06 -3.12
C LEU A 61 -11.42 -7.83 -2.73
N GLN A 62 -10.22 -8.06 -2.20
CA GLN A 62 -9.29 -6.99 -1.85
C GLN A 62 -8.99 -6.08 -3.05
N LYS A 63 -8.69 -6.66 -4.23
CA LYS A 63 -8.42 -5.89 -5.45
C LYS A 63 -9.64 -5.10 -5.92
N VAL A 64 -10.84 -5.67 -5.81
CA VAL A 64 -12.09 -4.96 -6.14
C VAL A 64 -12.30 -3.78 -5.19
N VAL A 65 -12.09 -3.94 -3.88
CA VAL A 65 -12.29 -2.87 -2.89
C VAL A 65 -11.24 -1.77 -3.04
N ILE A 66 -9.99 -2.13 -3.37
CA ILE A 66 -8.94 -1.16 -3.70
C ILE A 66 -9.33 -0.37 -4.95
N ALA A 67 -9.78 -1.04 -6.01
CA ALA A 67 -10.26 -0.39 -7.22
C ALA A 67 -11.43 0.54 -6.90
N GLU A 68 -12.47 0.05 -6.21
CA GLU A 68 -13.63 0.86 -5.80
C GLU A 68 -13.20 2.13 -5.04
N ALA A 69 -12.27 2.00 -4.09
CA ALA A 69 -11.75 3.14 -3.34
C ALA A 69 -11.01 4.13 -4.24
N LEU A 70 -10.18 3.65 -5.16
CA LEU A 70 -9.42 4.48 -6.11
C LEU A 70 -10.30 5.13 -7.19
N SER A 71 -11.41 4.50 -7.55
CA SER A 71 -12.34 4.98 -8.57
C SER A 71 -13.08 6.24 -8.14
N ARG A 72 -13.36 6.39 -6.85
CA ARG A 72 -13.99 7.59 -6.28
C ARG A 72 -13.10 8.81 -6.47
N ASP A 73 -13.71 9.95 -6.77
CA ASP A 73 -13.02 11.26 -6.77
C ASP A 73 -12.98 11.82 -5.34
N ALA A 74 -11.81 11.73 -4.69
CA ALA A 74 -11.62 12.09 -3.30
C ALA A 74 -10.38 12.95 -3.09
N GLU A 75 -10.48 13.94 -2.19
CA GLU A 75 -9.32 14.74 -1.76
C GLU A 75 -8.40 13.97 -0.81
N VAL A 76 -8.95 12.98 -0.08
CA VAL A 76 -8.21 12.13 0.85
C VAL A 76 -8.57 10.66 0.61
N TYR A 77 -7.55 9.83 0.41
CA TYR A 77 -7.66 8.37 0.37
C TYR A 77 -7.07 7.76 1.63
N LEU A 78 -7.79 6.80 2.20
CA LEU A 78 -7.36 6.03 3.37
C LEU A 78 -7.33 4.56 2.96
N PHE A 79 -6.14 3.94 2.98
CA PHE A 79 -5.96 2.52 2.71
C PHE A 79 -5.42 1.82 3.94
N ASP A 80 -6.20 0.88 4.45
CA ASP A 80 -5.83 0.08 5.61
C ASP A 80 -5.47 -1.34 5.17
N GLU A 81 -4.18 -1.67 5.24
CA GLU A 81 -3.56 -2.92 4.79
C GLU A 81 -4.06 -3.41 3.41
N PRO A 82 -3.89 -2.63 2.33
CA PRO A 82 -4.25 -3.08 0.98
C PRO A 82 -3.43 -4.28 0.49
N SER A 83 -2.23 -4.53 1.01
CA SER A 83 -1.37 -5.65 0.63
C SER A 83 -1.82 -7.02 1.16
N ALA A 84 -2.78 -7.04 2.09
CA ALA A 84 -3.29 -8.27 2.69
C ALA A 84 -3.83 -9.23 1.63
N TYR A 85 -3.47 -10.52 1.74
CA TYR A 85 -3.85 -11.61 0.82
C TYR A 85 -3.28 -11.51 -0.60
N LEU A 86 -2.35 -10.59 -0.87
CA LEU A 86 -1.75 -10.41 -2.19
C LEU A 86 -0.35 -11.00 -2.28
N ASP A 87 0.00 -11.49 -3.46
CA ASP A 87 1.33 -11.98 -3.78
C ASP A 87 2.34 -10.83 -4.03
N VAL A 88 3.62 -11.17 -4.18
CA VAL A 88 4.71 -10.19 -4.32
C VAL A 88 4.54 -9.31 -5.58
N GLU A 89 4.01 -9.85 -6.67
CA GLU A 89 3.82 -9.10 -7.92
C GLU A 89 2.64 -8.14 -7.79
N GLU A 90 1.54 -8.60 -7.20
CA GLU A 90 0.34 -7.81 -6.92
C GLU A 90 0.63 -6.65 -5.95
N ARG A 91 1.42 -6.88 -4.90
CA ARG A 91 1.85 -5.83 -3.97
C ARG A 91 2.63 -4.72 -4.67
N TYR A 92 3.53 -5.10 -5.58
CA TYR A 92 4.30 -4.15 -6.37
C TYR A 92 3.41 -3.36 -7.34
N ALA A 93 2.44 -4.03 -7.98
CA ALA A 93 1.47 -3.38 -8.86
C ALA A 93 0.63 -2.33 -8.09
N ILE A 94 0.07 -2.70 -6.94
CA ILE A 94 -0.71 -1.78 -6.11
C ILE A 94 0.11 -0.61 -5.61
N SER A 95 1.36 -0.83 -5.19
CA SER A 95 2.25 0.25 -4.76
C SER A 95 2.42 1.32 -5.84
N LYS A 96 2.57 0.89 -7.11
CA LYS A 96 2.66 1.80 -8.26
C LYS A 96 1.35 2.53 -8.52
N ILE A 97 0.23 1.81 -8.49
CA ILE A 97 -1.10 2.35 -8.74
C ILE A 97 -1.45 3.42 -7.71
N LEU A 98 -1.27 3.12 -6.42
CA LEU A 98 -1.52 4.05 -5.30
C LEU A 98 -0.73 5.36 -5.50
N LYS A 99 0.57 5.25 -5.75
CA LYS A 99 1.45 6.42 -5.94
C LYS A 99 1.06 7.24 -7.18
N ARG A 100 0.77 6.56 -8.29
CA ARG A 100 0.37 7.20 -9.55
C ARG A 100 -0.93 8.00 -9.37
N ILE A 101 -1.99 7.35 -8.89
CA ILE A 101 -3.32 7.96 -8.75
C ILE A 101 -3.30 9.09 -7.74
N THR A 102 -2.62 8.91 -6.61
CA THR A 102 -2.47 9.99 -5.60
C THR A 102 -1.87 11.24 -6.24
N ARG A 103 -0.85 11.08 -7.08
CA ARG A 103 -0.17 12.19 -7.77
C ARG A 103 -1.05 12.83 -8.85
N GLU A 104 -1.70 12.02 -9.68
CA GLU A 104 -2.54 12.50 -10.80
C GLU A 104 -3.77 13.25 -10.30
N LYS A 105 -4.43 12.72 -9.27
CA LYS A 105 -5.60 13.36 -8.63
C LYS A 105 -5.21 14.52 -7.71
N LYS A 106 -3.91 14.76 -7.48
CA LYS A 106 -3.39 15.75 -6.52
C LYS A 106 -4.03 15.58 -5.12
N ALA A 107 -4.28 14.33 -4.73
CA ALA A 107 -4.92 13.97 -3.50
C ALA A 107 -3.91 13.65 -2.39
N TYR A 108 -4.40 13.52 -1.16
CA TYR A 108 -3.61 13.01 -0.04
C TYR A 108 -3.96 11.56 0.20
N THR A 109 -2.96 10.70 0.39
CA THR A 109 -3.18 9.27 0.68
C THR A 109 -2.50 8.90 1.98
N PHE A 110 -3.27 8.33 2.91
CA PHE A 110 -2.76 7.64 4.08
C PHE A 110 -2.82 6.14 3.83
N LEU A 111 -1.69 5.48 4.08
CA LEU A 111 -1.52 4.06 3.85
C LEU A 111 -1.02 3.43 5.15
N VAL A 112 -1.80 2.51 5.71
CA VAL A 112 -1.37 1.64 6.81
C VAL A 112 -0.89 0.33 6.18
N GLU A 113 0.35 -0.03 6.45
CA GLU A 113 0.99 -1.22 5.88
C GLU A 113 2.01 -1.84 6.84
N HIS A 114 2.17 -3.14 6.72
CA HIS A 114 3.22 -3.90 7.39
C HIS A 114 4.35 -4.32 6.44
N ASP A 115 4.13 -4.20 5.13
CA ASP A 115 5.13 -4.51 4.12
C ASP A 115 6.00 -3.28 3.82
N LEU A 116 7.27 -3.34 4.21
CA LEU A 116 8.24 -2.26 4.00
C LEU A 116 8.48 -1.96 2.51
N MET A 117 8.34 -2.94 1.60
CA MET A 117 8.45 -2.68 0.16
C MET A 117 7.29 -1.82 -0.31
N VAL A 118 6.07 -2.14 0.12
CA VAL A 118 4.88 -1.37 -0.25
C VAL A 118 5.00 0.05 0.26
N LEU A 119 5.41 0.23 1.53
CA LEU A 119 5.66 1.55 2.12
C LEU A 119 6.70 2.35 1.33
N ASP A 120 7.84 1.75 1.03
CA ASP A 120 8.95 2.40 0.31
C ASP A 120 8.56 2.83 -1.11
N PHE A 121 7.85 1.97 -1.85
CA PHE A 121 7.47 2.28 -3.23
C PHE A 121 6.35 3.32 -3.34
N SER A 122 5.41 3.33 -2.38
CA SER A 122 4.19 4.14 -2.45
C SER A 122 4.25 5.46 -1.69
N SER A 123 5.09 5.57 -0.66
CA SER A 123 5.07 6.69 0.28
C SER A 123 6.03 7.82 -0.08
N SER A 124 5.76 9.01 0.45
CA SER A 124 6.67 10.17 0.42
C SER A 124 7.17 10.58 1.82
N LYS A 125 6.41 10.19 2.86
CA LYS A 125 6.70 10.40 4.28
C LYS A 125 6.22 9.17 5.05
N LEU A 126 6.79 8.95 6.23
CA LEU A 126 6.36 7.90 7.16
C LEU A 126 5.84 8.51 8.45
N MET A 127 4.82 7.85 9.01
CA MET A 127 4.29 8.13 10.34
C MET A 127 4.53 6.89 11.20
N VAL A 128 5.51 6.94 12.10
CA VAL A 128 5.86 5.78 12.93
C VAL A 128 4.99 5.77 14.18
N PHE A 129 4.29 4.66 14.42
CA PHE A 129 3.52 4.45 15.64
C PHE A 129 4.39 3.71 16.66
N THR A 130 4.38 4.17 17.90
CA THR A 130 5.15 3.59 19.02
C THR A 130 4.24 3.34 20.22
N GLY A 131 4.64 2.49 21.16
CA GLY A 131 3.91 2.24 22.39
C GLY A 131 3.85 0.76 22.77
N GLU A 132 2.82 0.39 23.53
CA GLU A 132 2.62 -0.99 23.99
C GLU A 132 1.26 -1.52 23.51
N PRO A 133 1.22 -2.57 22.67
CA PRO A 133 -0.03 -3.14 22.16
C PRO A 133 -1.03 -3.45 23.27
N GLY A 134 -2.28 -3.01 23.09
CA GLY A 134 -3.35 -3.20 24.07
C GLY A 134 -3.27 -2.28 25.31
N ARG A 135 -2.25 -1.42 25.44
CA ARG A 135 -2.14 -0.45 26.53
C ARG A 135 -2.18 1.01 26.07
N TYR A 136 -1.24 1.43 25.22
CA TYR A 136 -1.20 2.78 24.68
C TYR A 136 -0.44 2.82 23.35
N GLY A 137 -0.77 3.82 22.52
CA GLY A 137 -0.08 4.09 21.26
C GLY A 137 0.14 5.58 21.08
N VAL A 138 1.29 5.95 20.53
CA VAL A 138 1.68 7.31 20.18
C VAL A 138 1.90 7.36 18.67
N ALA A 139 1.14 8.22 18.01
CA ALA A 139 1.28 8.49 16.59
C ALA A 139 2.25 9.68 16.41
N ASN A 140 3.47 9.42 15.94
CA ASN A 140 4.49 10.45 15.75
C ASN A 140 4.18 11.31 14.50
N PRO A 141 4.68 12.55 14.39
CA PRO A 141 4.47 13.37 13.20
C PRO A 141 5.07 12.73 11.93
N PRO A 142 4.53 13.01 10.72
CA PRO A 142 5.09 12.50 9.48
C PRO A 142 6.50 13.04 9.20
N ILE A 143 7.47 12.13 9.09
CA ILE A 143 8.89 12.40 8.80
C ILE A 143 9.28 11.83 7.44
N ASP A 144 10.49 12.13 6.97
CA ASP A 144 10.98 11.56 5.71
C ASP A 144 11.20 10.04 5.82
N LEU A 145 11.23 9.37 4.67
CA LEU A 145 11.32 7.90 4.61
C LEU A 145 12.59 7.37 5.28
N HIS A 146 13.73 8.04 5.08
CA HIS A 146 15.02 7.60 5.60
C HIS A 146 15.01 7.60 7.12
N THR A 147 14.68 8.74 7.72
CA THR A 147 14.60 8.89 9.17
C THR A 147 13.58 7.91 9.75
N GLY A 148 12.37 7.83 9.16
CA GLY A 148 11.30 6.97 9.67
C GLY A 148 11.62 5.48 9.64
N PHE A 149 12.21 4.99 8.55
CA PHE A 149 12.64 3.58 8.50
C PHE A 149 13.77 3.30 9.48
N ASN A 150 14.75 4.20 9.61
CA ASN A 150 15.86 4.01 10.54
C ASN A 150 15.40 3.98 12.00
N GLU A 151 14.50 4.88 12.41
CA GLU A 151 13.92 4.88 13.76
C GLU A 151 13.16 3.58 14.05
N PHE A 152 12.24 3.19 13.15
CA PHE A 152 11.44 1.97 13.30
C PHE A 152 12.31 0.70 13.34
N LEU A 153 13.24 0.57 12.40
CA LEU A 153 14.07 -0.64 12.28
C LEU A 153 15.12 -0.77 13.38
N LYS A 154 15.57 0.36 13.95
CA LYS A 154 16.41 0.38 15.14
C LYS A 154 15.68 -0.20 16.35
N GLU A 155 14.43 0.19 16.56
CA GLU A 155 13.59 -0.36 17.63
C GLU A 155 13.37 -1.87 17.44
N MET A 156 13.14 -2.31 16.19
CA MET A 156 13.00 -3.73 15.84
C MET A 156 14.32 -4.51 15.82
N ASN A 157 15.47 -3.85 15.94
CA ASN A 157 16.82 -4.42 15.87
C ASN A 157 17.09 -5.25 14.58
N ILE A 158 16.51 -4.84 13.45
CA ILE A 158 16.64 -5.50 12.13
C ILE A 158 17.20 -4.49 11.13
N THR A 159 18.10 -4.92 10.25
CA THR A 159 18.68 -4.04 9.22
C THR A 159 18.31 -4.48 7.81
N PHE A 160 18.17 -3.52 6.90
CA PHE A 160 17.81 -3.73 5.50
C PHE A 160 18.82 -3.05 4.57
N ARG A 161 19.25 -3.79 3.55
CA ARG A 161 20.07 -3.27 2.45
C ARG A 161 19.24 -3.17 1.17
N ARG A 162 19.79 -2.54 0.14
CA ARG A 162 19.23 -2.58 -1.21
C ARG A 162 19.81 -3.72 -2.02
N ASP A 163 18.96 -4.37 -2.79
CA ASP A 163 19.38 -5.28 -3.84
C ASP A 163 19.94 -4.46 -5.02
N PRO A 164 21.19 -4.68 -5.46
CA PRO A 164 21.84 -3.83 -6.46
C PRO A 164 21.18 -3.82 -7.84
N GLU A 165 20.54 -4.94 -8.23
CA GLU A 165 19.92 -5.07 -9.55
C GLU A 165 18.49 -4.51 -9.54
N THR A 166 17.74 -4.81 -8.49
CA THR A 166 16.29 -4.53 -8.45
C THR A 166 15.93 -3.29 -7.62
N GLY A 167 16.87 -2.76 -6.83
CA GLY A 167 16.64 -1.68 -5.87
C GLY A 167 15.70 -2.08 -4.72
N ARG A 168 15.33 -3.36 -4.59
CA ARG A 168 14.39 -3.82 -3.57
C ARG A 168 15.05 -3.83 -2.19
N PRO A 169 14.34 -3.45 -1.11
CA PRO A 169 14.86 -3.61 0.24
C PRO A 169 14.94 -5.09 0.61
N ARG A 170 16.05 -5.51 1.20
CA ARG A 170 16.35 -6.89 1.57
C ARG A 170 16.91 -6.96 2.99
N ALA A 171 16.27 -7.74 3.85
CA ALA A 171 16.71 -7.93 5.22
C ALA A 171 18.11 -8.58 5.27
N ASN A 172 18.97 -8.07 6.14
CA ASN A 172 20.22 -8.73 6.48
C ASN A 172 19.95 -9.87 7.47
N LYS A 173 20.75 -10.94 7.39
CA LYS A 173 20.70 -12.00 8.40
C LYS A 173 21.23 -11.44 9.73
N PRO A 174 20.54 -11.69 10.87
CA PRO A 174 21.02 -11.24 12.17
C PRO A 174 22.46 -11.68 12.42
N GLY A 175 23.33 -10.74 12.83
CA GLY A 175 24.75 -11.01 13.13
C GLY A 175 25.65 -11.21 11.92
N SER A 176 25.12 -11.09 10.69
CA SER A 176 25.96 -11.04 9.48
C SER A 176 26.90 -9.82 9.51
N GLN A 177 27.97 -9.86 8.72
CA GLN A 177 28.92 -8.74 8.64
C GLN A 177 28.22 -7.41 8.29
N LEU A 178 27.31 -7.44 7.31
CA LEU A 178 26.54 -6.26 6.91
C LEU A 178 25.60 -5.77 8.02
N ASP A 179 24.93 -6.68 8.74
CA ASP A 179 24.06 -6.31 9.87
C ASP A 179 24.85 -5.60 10.98
N LYS A 180 26.05 -6.10 11.31
CA LYS A 180 26.92 -5.50 12.32
C LYS A 180 27.39 -4.11 11.92
N ILE A 181 27.86 -3.95 10.68
CA ILE A 181 28.34 -2.66 10.15
C ILE A 181 27.21 -1.63 10.16
N GLN A 182 26.03 -2.00 9.65
CA GLN A 182 24.85 -1.12 9.63
C GLN A 182 24.45 -0.65 11.04
N LYS A 183 24.42 -1.57 12.01
CA LYS A 183 24.12 -1.23 13.41
C LYS A 183 25.17 -0.31 14.03
N GLU A 184 26.45 -0.54 13.74
CA GLU A 184 27.56 0.26 14.26
C GLU A 184 27.50 1.72 13.77
N VAL A 185 27.16 1.93 12.50
CA VAL A 185 27.03 3.28 11.92
C VAL A 185 25.64 3.91 12.14
N GLY A 186 24.70 3.17 12.74
CA GLY A 186 23.34 3.64 13.03
C GLY A 186 22.40 3.69 11.82
N GLU A 187 22.74 2.99 10.74
CA GLU A 187 22.08 3.06 9.43
C GLU A 187 21.39 1.72 9.13
N TYR A 188 20.16 1.59 9.60
CA TYR A 188 19.32 0.39 9.54
C TYR A 188 18.56 0.24 8.22
N TYR A 189 18.45 1.31 7.42
CA TYR A 189 17.79 1.29 6.11
C TYR A 189 18.51 2.16 5.09
N TYR A 190 18.94 1.57 3.97
CA TYR A 190 19.47 2.33 2.84
C TYR A 190 18.37 2.71 1.83
N LEU A 191 18.33 3.98 1.40
CA LEU A 191 17.46 4.42 0.30
C LEU A 191 18.08 4.23 -1.09
N ALA A 192 19.41 4.13 -1.17
CA ALA A 192 20.16 3.88 -2.40
C ALA A 192 21.01 2.61 -2.25
N ALA A 193 21.30 1.96 -3.37
CA ALA A 193 22.23 0.83 -3.44
C ALA A 193 23.68 1.28 -3.33
#